data_AF-A0A0S8GTM3-F1
#
_entry.id   AF-A0A0S8GTM3-F1
#
_cell.length_a   1.000
_cell.length_b   1.000
_cell.length_c   1.000
_cell.angle_alpha   90.00
_cell.angle_beta   90.00
_cell.angle_gamma   90.00
#
_symmetry.space_group_name_H-M   'P 1'
#
loop_
_entity.id
_entity.type
_entity.pdbx_description
1 polymer ?
#
loop_
_entity_poly.entity_id
_entity_poly.type
_entity_poly.pdbx_seq_one_letter_code
_entity_poly.pdbx_strand_id
1 'polypeptide(L)'
;MASLLTKILYRISGKPAETDEIPQIYLAVFGKHPGWDDHIEDLGLETERLVDAKRTLYVQGIGGNIDAGSWEDLAQVQQLDGFRHLLVWRLAGDLLVGRMWSSTDGKGRTSYPMIALTQCPRLALSWALEQVPPRLEQIQSRCSRT
;
A
#
# COMPACT_ATOMS: atom_id res chain seq x y z
N MET A 1 22.16 27.69 -35.57
CA MET A 1 23.20 27.81 -34.53
C MET A 1 22.54 27.55 -33.18
N ALA A 2 22.53 26.29 -32.71
CA ALA A 2 21.93 25.95 -31.41
C ALA A 2 22.77 26.58 -30.28
N SER A 3 22.11 27.35 -29.41
CA SER A 3 22.71 28.14 -28.34
C SER A 3 23.52 27.28 -27.37
N LEU A 4 24.65 27.81 -26.89
CA LEU A 4 25.50 27.20 -25.86
C LEU A 4 24.70 26.77 -24.62
N LEU A 5 23.60 27.46 -24.32
CA LEU A 5 22.69 27.16 -23.21
C LEU A 5 22.02 25.78 -23.36
N THR A 6 21.67 25.36 -24.57
CA THR A 6 21.05 24.05 -24.84
C THR A 6 22.02 22.90 -24.56
N LYS A 7 23.33 23.08 -24.84
CA LYS A 7 24.36 22.08 -24.57
C LYS A 7 24.70 21.94 -23.08
N ILE A 8 24.58 23.03 -22.31
CA ILE A 8 24.85 23.03 -20.87
C ILE A 8 23.67 22.38 -20.11
N LEU A 9 22.43 22.68 -20.49
CA LEU A 9 21.25 22.03 -19.90
C LEU A 9 21.22 20.52 -20.16
N TYR A 10 21.66 20.07 -21.35
CA TYR A 10 21.75 18.65 -21.69
C TYR A 10 22.84 17.89 -20.90
N ARG A 11 23.88 18.59 -20.40
CA ARG A 11 24.94 17.99 -19.57
C ARG A 11 24.60 17.93 -18.08
N ILE A 12 23.70 18.78 -17.61
CA ILE A 12 23.24 18.81 -16.20
C ILE A 12 22.03 17.89 -16.02
N SER A 13 21.17 17.77 -17.04
CA SER A 13 20.13 16.76 -17.09
C SER A 13 20.76 15.45 -17.56
N GLY A 14 21.39 14.71 -16.65
CA GLY A 14 21.90 13.37 -16.93
C GLY A 14 20.87 12.57 -17.74
N LYS A 15 21.35 11.91 -18.81
CA LYS A 15 20.53 10.99 -19.60
C LYS A 15 19.77 10.09 -18.63
N PRO A 16 18.42 10.02 -18.67
CA PRO A 16 17.74 8.94 -17.99
C PRO A 16 18.36 7.66 -18.53
N ALA A 17 18.78 6.77 -17.63
CA ALA A 17 19.18 5.44 -18.04
C ALA A 17 17.96 4.80 -18.72
N GLU A 18 17.99 4.76 -20.06
CA GLU A 18 17.12 3.93 -20.88
C GLU A 18 17.47 2.47 -20.58
N THR A 19 16.89 1.94 -19.51
CA THR A 19 16.51 0.54 -19.49
C THR A 19 15.06 0.51 -19.93
N ASP A 20 14.78 -0.07 -21.11
CA ASP A 20 13.44 -0.39 -21.65
C ASP A 20 12.66 -1.39 -20.77
N GLU A 21 12.97 -1.48 -19.48
CA GLU A 21 12.22 -2.28 -18.53
C GLU A 21 10.90 -1.59 -18.24
N ILE A 22 9.81 -2.25 -18.65
CA ILE A 22 8.46 -1.91 -18.25
C ILE A 22 8.45 -1.78 -16.72
N PRO A 23 8.02 -0.65 -16.14
CA PRO A 23 8.01 -0.48 -14.69
C PRO A 23 7.20 -1.60 -14.03
N GLN A 24 7.87 -2.44 -13.25
CA GLN A 24 7.22 -3.54 -12.54
C GLN A 24 6.50 -3.00 -11.30
N ILE A 25 5.22 -3.29 -11.20
CA ILE A 25 4.41 -3.00 -10.01
C ILE A 25 4.26 -4.28 -9.22
N TYR A 26 4.54 -4.21 -7.92
CA TYR A 26 4.38 -5.33 -7.00
C TYR A 26 3.12 -5.12 -6.17
N LEU A 27 2.44 -6.21 -5.81
CA LEU A 27 1.22 -6.19 -5.01
C LEU A 27 1.34 -7.20 -3.87
N ALA A 28 1.18 -6.72 -2.65
CA ALA A 28 1.00 -7.54 -1.46
C ALA A 28 -0.45 -7.43 -0.95
N VAL A 29 -0.91 -8.51 -0.34
CA VAL A 29 -2.20 -8.55 0.36
C VAL A 29 -2.02 -9.26 1.70
N PHE A 30 -2.48 -8.63 2.77
CA PHE A 30 -2.37 -9.19 4.11
C PHE A 30 -3.49 -8.68 5.01
N GLY A 31 -3.82 -9.47 6.02
CA GLY A 31 -4.87 -9.18 6.98
C GLY A 31 -5.96 -10.24 7.04
N LYS A 32 -7.15 -9.86 7.52
CA LYS A 32 -8.29 -10.78 7.63
C LYS A 32 -9.05 -10.91 6.31
N HIS A 33 -9.44 -12.12 5.94
CA HIS A 33 -10.23 -12.38 4.75
C HIS A 33 -11.32 -13.43 5.03
N PRO A 34 -12.57 -13.26 4.55
CA PRO A 34 -13.68 -14.17 4.87
C PRO A 34 -13.42 -15.64 4.50
N GLY A 35 -12.67 -15.86 3.42
CA GLY A 35 -12.26 -17.20 2.97
C GLY A 35 -11.07 -17.83 3.72
N TRP A 36 -10.48 -17.18 4.74
CA TRP A 36 -9.39 -17.74 5.55
C TRP A 36 -9.78 -17.74 7.02
N ASP A 37 -9.53 -18.84 7.73
CA ASP A 37 -9.83 -18.96 9.17
C ASP A 37 -8.99 -18.03 10.06
N ASP A 38 -7.87 -17.53 9.54
CA ASP A 38 -7.01 -16.56 10.21
C ASP A 38 -6.41 -15.54 9.22
N HIS A 39 -5.30 -14.92 9.60
CA HIS A 39 -4.59 -13.94 8.79
C HIS A 39 -4.04 -14.53 7.49
N ILE A 40 -4.19 -13.77 6.41
CA ILE A 40 -3.30 -13.87 5.25
C ILE A 40 -2.02 -13.15 5.63
N GLU A 41 -0.91 -13.89 5.77
CA GLU A 41 0.35 -13.31 6.18
C GLU A 41 1.24 -12.91 4.99
N ASP A 42 1.57 -13.81 4.08
CA ASP A 42 2.72 -13.61 3.18
C ASP A 42 2.39 -13.55 1.68
N LEU A 43 1.15 -13.20 1.33
CA LEU A 43 0.75 -13.13 -0.07
C LEU A 43 1.32 -11.88 -0.76
N GLY A 44 2.25 -12.08 -1.70
CA GLY A 44 2.78 -11.02 -2.56
C GLY A 44 3.83 -10.11 -1.92
N LEU A 45 4.46 -10.53 -0.81
CA LEU A 45 5.57 -9.82 -0.16
C LEU A 45 6.91 -10.04 -0.89
N GLU A 46 6.95 -9.71 -2.18
CA GLU A 46 8.09 -10.01 -3.07
C GLU A 46 9.28 -9.06 -2.89
N THR A 47 9.09 -7.93 -2.22
CA THR A 47 10.12 -6.91 -2.04
C THR A 47 10.32 -6.58 -0.58
N GLU A 48 11.56 -6.24 -0.19
CA GLU A 48 11.88 -5.75 1.16
C GLU A 48 11.02 -4.55 1.54
N ARG A 49 10.70 -3.69 0.57
CA ARG A 49 9.83 -2.53 0.77
C ARG A 49 8.43 -2.92 1.23
N LEU A 50 7.83 -3.96 0.63
CA LEU A 50 6.51 -4.45 1.02
C LEU A 50 6.56 -5.18 2.37
N VAL A 51 7.62 -5.93 2.64
CA VAL A 51 7.87 -6.57 3.95
C VAL A 51 7.97 -5.52 5.05
N ASP A 52 8.78 -4.48 4.85
CA ASP A 52 8.96 -3.37 5.79
C ASP A 52 7.66 -2.62 6.01
N ALA A 53 6.87 -2.40 4.95
CA ALA A 53 5.58 -1.74 5.05
C ALA A 53 4.56 -2.57 5.85
N LYS A 54 4.47 -3.89 5.61
CA LYS A 54 3.64 -4.79 6.42
C LYS A 54 4.08 -4.77 7.88
N ARG A 55 5.38 -4.89 8.16
CA ARG A 55 5.90 -4.87 9.54
C ARG A 55 5.52 -3.60 10.27
N THR A 56 5.74 -2.45 9.62
CA THR A 56 5.52 -1.13 10.22
C THR A 56 4.03 -0.84 10.39
N LEU A 57 3.24 -1.01 9.32
CA LEU A 57 1.82 -0.67 9.33
C LEU A 57 0.98 -1.69 10.07
N TYR A 58 1.09 -2.95 9.69
CA TYR A 58 0.15 -3.99 10.08
C TYR A 58 0.54 -4.63 11.40
N VAL A 59 1.79 -5.09 11.52
CA VAL A 59 2.23 -5.85 12.70
C VAL A 59 2.45 -4.92 13.90
N GLN A 60 3.31 -3.93 13.74
CA GLN A 60 3.67 -3.02 14.84
C GLN A 60 2.63 -1.92 15.04
N GLY A 61 2.14 -1.34 13.93
CA GLY A 61 1.23 -0.21 13.95
C GLY A 61 -0.20 -0.56 14.32
N ILE A 62 -0.82 -1.53 13.65
CA ILE A 62 -2.22 -1.91 13.89
C ILE A 62 -2.30 -3.02 14.92
N GLY A 63 -1.59 -4.13 14.71
CA GLY A 63 -1.64 -5.32 15.56
C GLY A 63 -1.18 -5.05 16.98
N GLY A 64 0.01 -4.47 17.17
CA GLY A 64 0.52 -4.16 18.52
C GLY A 64 -0.39 -3.23 19.34
N ASN A 65 -1.28 -2.54 18.68
CA ASN A 65 -2.12 -1.47 19.20
C ASN A 65 -3.54 -2.00 19.51
N ILE A 66 -4.05 -2.91 18.67
CA ILE A 66 -5.20 -3.77 18.96
C ILE A 66 -4.88 -4.71 20.13
N ASP A 67 -3.73 -5.39 20.08
CA ASP A 67 -3.36 -6.40 21.09
C ASP A 67 -3.11 -5.77 22.47
N ALA A 68 -2.70 -4.50 22.50
CA ALA A 68 -2.54 -3.73 23.73
C ALA A 68 -3.86 -3.15 24.27
N GLY A 69 -4.98 -3.29 23.54
CA GLY A 69 -6.26 -2.69 23.92
C GLY A 69 -6.27 -1.16 23.89
N SER A 70 -5.38 -0.54 23.10
CA SER A 70 -5.22 0.92 23.09
C SER A 70 -6.38 1.65 22.40
N TRP A 71 -7.24 0.92 21.67
CA TRP A 71 -8.37 1.49 20.93
C TRP A 71 -9.54 1.76 21.87
N GLU A 72 -9.71 0.88 22.86
CA GLU A 72 -10.73 0.93 23.89
C GLU A 72 -10.53 2.15 24.82
N ASP A 73 -9.30 2.62 24.97
CA ASP A 73 -8.94 3.81 25.75
C ASP A 73 -9.23 5.13 25.01
N LEU A 74 -9.52 5.10 23.71
CA LEU A 74 -9.84 6.30 22.93
C LEU A 74 -11.23 6.82 23.29
N ALA A 75 -11.36 8.14 23.46
CA ALA A 75 -12.68 8.76 23.57
C ALA A 75 -13.48 8.52 22.29
N GLN A 76 -14.81 8.44 22.39
CA GLN A 76 -15.68 8.15 21.24
C GLN A 76 -15.45 9.09 20.04
N VAL A 77 -15.13 10.36 20.29
CA VAL A 77 -14.83 11.36 19.23
C VAL A 77 -13.50 11.10 18.49
N GLN A 78 -12.62 10.28 19.07
CA GLN A 78 -11.34 9.88 18.48
C GLN A 78 -11.45 8.54 17.73
N GLN A 79 -12.58 7.84 17.86
CA GLN A 79 -12.81 6.55 17.20
C GLN A 79 -13.45 6.74 15.83
N LEU A 80 -13.06 5.89 14.89
CA LEU A 80 -13.73 5.74 13.60
C LEU A 80 -14.53 4.43 13.62
N ASP A 81 -15.67 4.39 12.92
CA ASP A 81 -16.53 3.20 12.83
C ASP A 81 -15.85 1.96 12.22
N GLY A 82 -14.68 2.14 11.62
CA GLY A 82 -13.89 1.08 11.02
C GLY A 82 -12.85 1.63 10.05
N PHE A 83 -12.12 0.71 9.42
CA PHE A 83 -11.08 1.03 8.47
C PHE A 83 -11.69 1.30 7.10
N ARG A 84 -11.40 2.47 6.53
CA ARG A 84 -11.78 2.88 5.17
C ARG A 84 -10.74 3.86 4.61
N HIS A 85 -9.53 3.36 4.37
CA HIS A 85 -8.39 4.23 4.08
C HIS A 85 -7.75 3.93 2.73
N LEU A 86 -7.40 5.02 2.03
CA LEU A 86 -6.41 5.02 0.97
C LEU A 86 -5.07 5.45 1.58
N LEU A 87 -4.02 4.68 1.34
CA LEU A 87 -2.68 4.88 1.86
C LEU A 87 -1.77 5.31 0.72
N VAL A 88 -0.94 6.32 0.96
CA VAL A 88 0.06 6.80 0.01
C VAL A 88 1.35 7.11 0.75
N TRP A 89 2.40 6.33 0.52
CA TRP A 89 3.72 6.55 1.14
C TRP A 89 4.79 6.78 0.08
N ARG A 90 5.53 7.88 0.22
CA ARG A 90 6.64 8.22 -0.67
C ARG A 90 7.96 7.97 0.04
N LEU A 91 8.79 7.10 -0.52
CA LEU A 91 10.01 6.60 0.10
C LEU A 91 11.13 6.62 -0.94
N ALA A 92 12.04 7.59 -0.90
CA ALA A 92 13.28 7.63 -1.69
C ALA A 92 13.20 7.03 -3.13
N GLY A 93 12.30 7.53 -3.97
CA GLY A 93 12.14 7.06 -5.36
C GLY A 93 11.09 5.95 -5.57
N ASP A 94 10.60 5.35 -4.48
CA ASP A 94 9.44 4.48 -4.45
C ASP A 94 8.18 5.23 -4.02
N LEU A 95 7.05 4.72 -4.51
CA LEU A 95 5.72 5.04 -4.02
C LEU A 95 5.02 3.76 -3.60
N LEU A 96 4.41 3.76 -2.42
CA LEU A 96 3.46 2.74 -2.02
C LEU A 96 2.05 3.32 -2.08
N VAL A 97 1.14 2.63 -2.75
CA VAL A 97 -0.28 2.98 -2.78
C VAL A 97 -1.06 1.77 -2.30
N GLY A 98 -1.84 1.96 -1.24
CA GLY A 98 -2.55 0.86 -0.60
C GLY A 98 -3.99 1.21 -0.27
N ARG A 99 -4.79 0.17 -0.07
CA ARG A 99 -6.17 0.30 0.40
C ARG A 99 -6.35 -0.60 1.60
N MET A 100 -6.98 -0.06 2.62
CA MET A 100 -7.28 -0.74 3.87
C MET A 100 -8.77 -0.66 4.15
N TRP A 101 -9.37 -1.79 4.49
CA TRP A 101 -10.79 -1.87 4.81
C TRP A 101 -11.06 -2.81 5.98
N SER A 102 -12.11 -2.54 6.74
CA SER A 102 -12.60 -3.48 7.76
C SER A 102 -12.98 -4.79 7.09
N SER A 103 -12.55 -5.91 7.68
CA SER A 103 -12.82 -7.25 7.15
C SER A 103 -13.07 -8.24 8.28
N THR A 104 -13.31 -9.50 7.92
CA THR A 104 -13.51 -10.61 8.85
C THR A 104 -12.66 -11.78 8.40
N ASP A 105 -12.33 -12.71 9.31
CA ASP A 105 -11.92 -14.06 8.89
C ASP A 105 -13.13 -15.00 8.71
N GLY A 106 -12.86 -16.24 8.31
CA GLY A 106 -13.84 -17.31 8.16
C GLY A 106 -14.51 -17.74 9.47
N LYS A 107 -14.00 -17.28 10.62
CA LYS A 107 -14.61 -17.46 11.94
C LYS A 107 -15.42 -16.24 12.38
N GLY A 108 -15.49 -15.20 11.55
CA GLY A 108 -16.23 -13.96 11.81
C GLY A 108 -15.54 -12.98 12.76
N ARG A 109 -14.24 -13.15 13.08
CA ARG A 109 -13.50 -12.19 13.92
C ARG A 109 -13.18 -10.94 13.10
N THR A 110 -13.38 -9.75 13.69
CA THR A 110 -13.43 -8.47 12.94
C THR A 110 -12.38 -7.43 13.36
N SER A 111 -11.56 -7.72 14.38
CA SER A 111 -10.67 -6.72 14.98
C SER A 111 -9.62 -6.18 14.01
N TYR A 112 -9.22 -6.98 13.02
CA TYR A 112 -8.13 -6.69 12.11
C TYR A 112 -8.63 -6.36 10.69
N PRO A 113 -8.03 -5.38 10.00
CA PRO A 113 -8.41 -5.04 8.64
C PRO A 113 -7.84 -6.01 7.61
N MET A 114 -8.27 -5.85 6.37
CA MET A 114 -7.57 -6.34 5.19
C MET A 114 -6.86 -5.18 4.50
N ILE A 115 -5.67 -5.44 3.96
CA ILE A 115 -4.85 -4.45 3.26
C ILE A 115 -4.38 -5.03 1.93
N ALA A 116 -4.61 -4.30 0.85
CA ALA A 116 -3.95 -4.49 -0.43
C ALA A 116 -2.98 -3.33 -0.67
N LEU A 117 -1.69 -3.62 -0.81
CA LEU A 117 -0.63 -2.62 -0.90
C LEU A 117 0.22 -2.85 -2.14
N THR A 118 0.36 -1.81 -2.96
CA THR A 118 1.22 -1.86 -4.13
C THR A 118 2.51 -1.11 -3.90
N GLN A 119 3.59 -1.59 -4.49
CA GLN A 119 4.81 -0.81 -4.72
C GLN A 119 4.87 -0.40 -6.18
N CYS A 120 5.06 0.90 -6.39
CA CYS A 120 5.20 1.55 -7.69
C CYS A 120 6.60 2.20 -7.78
N PRO A 121 7.65 1.43 -8.14
CA PRO A 121 9.01 1.94 -8.24
C PRO A 121 9.13 2.93 -9.39
N ARG A 122 9.74 4.10 -9.14
CA ARG A 122 10.08 5.10 -10.17
C ARG A 122 8.87 5.63 -10.98
N LEU A 123 7.64 5.44 -10.50
CA LEU A 123 6.43 5.97 -11.16
C LEU A 123 6.05 7.35 -10.62
N ALA A 124 5.44 8.17 -11.47
CA ALA A 124 4.91 9.46 -11.07
C ALA A 124 3.73 9.29 -10.10
N LEU A 125 3.67 10.14 -9.07
CA LEU A 125 2.58 10.12 -8.09
C LEU A 125 1.20 10.27 -8.76
N SER A 126 1.07 11.20 -9.71
CA SER A 126 -0.19 11.43 -10.44
C SER A 126 -0.66 10.17 -11.15
N TRP A 127 0.23 9.51 -11.88
CA TRP A 127 -0.07 8.26 -12.57
C TRP A 127 -0.52 7.17 -11.59
N ALA A 128 0.20 7.00 -10.48
CA ALA A 128 -0.13 5.97 -9.50
C ALA A 128 -1.48 6.24 -8.83
N LEU A 129 -1.80 7.48 -8.49
CA LEU A 129 -3.09 7.85 -7.90
C LEU A 129 -4.25 7.74 -8.89
N GLU A 130 -4.01 7.93 -10.18
CA GLU A 130 -5.02 7.74 -11.21
C GLU A 130 -5.27 6.26 -11.50
N GLN A 131 -4.20 5.46 -11.58
CA GLN A 131 -4.30 4.08 -12.03
C GLN A 131 -4.55 3.09 -10.89
N VAL A 132 -3.86 3.20 -9.76
CA VAL A 132 -3.86 2.13 -8.74
C VAL A 132 -5.15 2.07 -7.90
N PRO A 133 -5.67 3.17 -7.31
CA PRO A 133 -6.81 3.09 -6.41
C PRO A 133 -8.05 2.39 -7.00
N PRO A 134 -8.45 2.63 -8.26
CA PRO A 134 -9.58 1.91 -8.86
C PRO A 134 -9.38 0.39 -8.93
N ARG A 135 -8.14 -0.10 -9.10
CA ARG A 135 -7.87 -1.56 -9.10
C ARG A 135 -7.90 -2.13 -7.68
N LEU A 136 -7.41 -1.38 -6.69
CA LEU A 136 -7.51 -1.78 -5.29
C LEU A 136 -8.97 -1.86 -4.80
N GLU A 137 -9.83 -0.97 -5.30
CA GLU A 137 -11.28 -1.03 -5.07
C GLU A 137 -11.91 -2.31 -5.64
N GLN A 138 -11.49 -2.72 -6.84
CA GLN A 138 -11.94 -3.98 -7.42
C GLN A 138 -11.48 -5.19 -6.60
N ILE A 139 -10.26 -5.16 -6.05
CA ILE A 139 -9.76 -6.21 -5.15
C ILE A 139 -10.63 -6.28 -3.89
N GLN A 140 -10.84 -5.14 -3.21
CA GLN A 140 -11.73 -5.09 -2.04
C GLN A 140 -13.11 -5.67 -2.38
N SER A 141 -13.74 -5.21 -3.46
CA SER A 141 -15.06 -5.66 -3.87
C SER A 141 -15.13 -7.17 -4.14
N ARG A 142 -14.05 -7.78 -4.63
CA ARG A 142 -13.99 -9.23 -4.85
C ARG A 142 -13.79 -9.99 -3.53
N CYS A 143 -12.88 -9.55 -2.68
CA CYS A 143 -12.64 -10.16 -1.37
C CYS A 143 -13.88 -10.11 -0.47
N SER A 144 -14.62 -8.99 -0.47
CA SER A 144 -15.82 -8.82 0.36
C SER A 144 -17.05 -9.63 -0.09
N ARG A 145 -16.99 -10.33 -1.24
CA ARG A 145 -18.09 -11.15 -1.77
C ARG A 145 -17.90 -12.66 -1.56
N THR A 146 -16.86 -13.04 -0.84
CA THR A 146 -16.55 -14.44 -0.51
C THR A 146 -17.29 -14.84 0.76
#